data_AF-A0A8I1WL05-F1
#
_entry.id   AF-A0A8I1WL05-F1
#
_cell.length_a   1.000
_cell.length_b   1.000
_cell.length_c   1.000
_cell.angle_alpha   90.00
_cell.angle_beta   90.00
_cell.angle_gamma   90.00
#
_symmetry.space_group_name_H-M   'P 1'
#
loop_
_entity.id
_entity.type
_entity.pdbx_description
1 polymer ?
#
loop_
_entity_poly.entity_id
_entity_poly.type
_entity_poly.pdbx_seq_one_letter_code
_entity_poly.pdbx_strand_id
1 'polypeptide(L)'
;MLKRIFIFLMTLMLFTACAFAEEWTYLGRYAAKNDLFYLHTTDALILNHLFPYNSKSAESHQLYDVYYFHDHSKDVYEVTEAYNSISIPINAKIVPLNIYGKPMISDGVFCGQIFSDVIIQNAGIFEVRPTAFSITDSSTNKEIFRAAGEMQGQALYADTAAAKIVEITGPHKGWKSPIQGAPLSMFQQH
;
A
#
# COMPACT_ATOMS: atom_id res chain seq x y z
N MET A 1 -28.07 8.70 43.63
CA MET A 1 -27.28 9.27 42.52
C MET A 1 -26.06 8.44 42.15
N LEU A 2 -25.31 7.88 43.11
CA LEU A 2 -24.13 7.05 42.87
C LEU A 2 -24.32 5.90 41.85
N LYS A 3 -25.43 5.15 41.95
CA LYS A 3 -25.75 4.05 41.01
C LYS A 3 -25.86 4.49 39.54
N ARG A 4 -26.36 5.71 39.28
CA ARG A 4 -26.50 6.23 37.91
C ARG A 4 -25.15 6.64 37.32
N ILE A 5 -24.27 7.20 38.15
CA ILE A 5 -22.89 7.56 37.78
C ILE A 5 -22.06 6.30 37.50
N PHE A 6 -22.24 5.24 38.30
CA PHE A 6 -21.53 3.98 38.12
C PHE A 6 -21.94 3.24 36.83
N ILE A 7 -23.24 3.24 36.53
CA ILE A 7 -23.76 2.69 35.26
C ILE A 7 -23.20 3.49 34.09
N PHE A 8 -23.18 4.83 34.18
CA PHE A 8 -22.64 5.69 33.14
C PHE A 8 -21.16 5.42 32.87
N LEU A 9 -20.34 5.27 33.93
CA LEU A 9 -18.92 4.92 33.84
C LEU A 9 -18.69 3.52 33.24
N MET A 10 -19.51 2.53 33.59
CA MET A 10 -19.42 1.20 32.96
C MET A 10 -19.78 1.23 31.47
N THR A 11 -20.81 1.98 31.06
CA THR A 11 -21.11 2.16 29.64
C THR A 11 -19.95 2.87 28.92
N LEU A 12 -19.36 3.91 29.52
CA LEU A 12 -18.25 4.64 28.91
C LEU A 12 -17.02 3.76 28.69
N MET A 13 -16.68 2.89 29.65
CA MET A 13 -15.58 1.92 29.50
C MET A 13 -15.87 0.81 28.48
N LEU A 14 -17.14 0.43 28.28
CA LEU A 14 -17.55 -0.53 27.26
C LEU A 14 -17.41 0.04 25.83
N PHE A 15 -17.53 1.36 25.64
CA PHE A 15 -17.32 2.01 24.34
C PHE A 15 -15.84 2.29 24.02
N THR A 16 -14.94 2.27 25.01
CA THR A 16 -13.49 2.46 24.76
C THR A 16 -12.76 1.19 24.33
N ALA A 17 -13.39 0.02 24.39
CA ALA A 17 -12.72 -1.26 24.12
C ALA A 17 -12.68 -1.67 22.63
N CYS A 18 -13.33 -0.95 21.71
CA CYS A 18 -13.43 -1.34 20.29
C CYS A 18 -13.18 -0.19 19.30
N ALA A 19 -12.23 0.70 19.61
CA ALA A 19 -11.74 1.68 18.64
C ALA A 19 -10.21 1.56 18.50
N PHE A 20 -9.74 0.40 18.04
CA PHE A 20 -8.45 0.37 17.35
C PHE A 20 -8.72 1.03 16.00
N ALA A 21 -8.55 2.34 15.92
CA ALA A 21 -8.39 3.00 14.64
C ALA A 21 -7.11 2.43 14.03
N GLU A 22 -7.22 1.70 12.91
CA GLU A 22 -6.03 1.31 12.14
C GLU A 22 -5.29 2.59 11.73
N GLU A 23 -4.17 2.88 12.41
CA GLU A 23 -3.36 4.06 12.15
C GLU A 23 -2.55 3.87 10.87
N TRP A 24 -3.17 4.23 9.75
CA TRP A 24 -2.48 4.38 8.47
C TRP A 24 -1.36 5.41 8.59
N THR A 25 -0.12 5.01 8.31
CA THR A 25 1.03 5.92 8.29
C THR A 25 1.15 6.58 6.93
N TYR A 26 1.29 7.92 6.91
CA TYR A 26 1.46 8.66 5.65
C TYR A 26 2.87 8.44 5.10
N LEU A 27 2.97 7.88 3.89
CA LEU A 27 4.23 7.63 3.21
C LEU A 27 4.73 8.87 2.47
N GLY A 28 3.81 9.61 1.85
CA GLY A 28 4.13 10.76 1.00
C GLY A 28 3.27 10.83 -0.26
N ARG A 29 3.66 11.75 -1.15
CA ARG A 29 2.99 12.01 -2.42
C ARG A 29 3.71 11.32 -3.57
N TYR A 30 2.96 10.56 -4.34
CA TYR A 30 3.46 9.75 -5.44
C TYR A 30 2.69 10.03 -6.72
N ALA A 31 3.29 9.63 -7.83
CA ALA A 31 2.75 9.77 -9.17
C ALA A 31 2.96 8.46 -9.95
N ALA A 32 1.96 8.04 -10.71
CA ALA A 32 2.16 7.03 -11.73
C ALA A 32 2.82 7.70 -12.95
N LYS A 33 3.93 7.15 -13.47
CA LYS A 33 4.49 7.64 -14.74
C LYS A 33 3.51 7.32 -15.87
N ASN A 34 3.27 8.28 -16.77
CA ASN A 34 2.47 8.04 -17.97
C ASN A 34 3.18 7.04 -18.87
N ASP A 35 2.77 5.78 -18.77
CA ASP A 35 3.04 4.78 -19.77
C ASP A 35 1.69 4.29 -20.30
N LEU A 36 1.55 4.30 -21.64
CA LEU A 36 0.31 4.03 -22.39
C LEU A 36 -0.25 2.62 -22.17
N PHE A 37 0.48 1.75 -21.46
CA PHE A 37 0.12 0.37 -21.21
C PHE A 37 -0.69 0.14 -19.92
N TYR A 38 -0.86 1.14 -19.05
CA TYR A 38 -1.48 0.94 -17.73
C TYR A 38 -2.78 1.74 -17.55
N LEU A 39 -3.90 1.03 -17.47
CA LEU A 39 -5.15 1.55 -16.91
C LEU A 39 -4.96 1.75 -15.40
N HIS A 40 -4.49 2.94 -15.01
CA HIS A 40 -3.98 3.26 -13.67
C HIS A 40 -4.92 2.97 -12.50
N THR A 41 -6.22 2.88 -12.72
CA THR A 41 -7.20 2.81 -11.63
C THR A 41 -7.48 1.39 -11.15
N THR A 42 -7.25 0.37 -11.98
CA THR A 42 -7.47 -1.05 -11.61
C THR A 42 -6.17 -1.86 -11.61
N ASP A 43 -5.04 -1.17 -11.50
CA ASP A 43 -3.72 -1.77 -11.47
C ASP A 43 -3.44 -2.37 -10.10
N ALA A 44 -3.54 -3.70 -9.98
CA ALA A 44 -3.23 -4.40 -8.73
C ALA A 44 -1.75 -4.27 -8.30
N LEU A 45 -0.86 -3.88 -9.22
CA LEU A 45 0.56 -3.62 -8.97
C LEU A 45 0.86 -2.14 -8.72
N ILE A 46 -0.16 -1.29 -8.51
CA ILE A 46 -0.01 0.17 -8.39
C ILE A 46 1.10 0.61 -7.41
N LEU A 47 1.29 -0.08 -6.28
CA LEU A 47 2.36 0.27 -5.33
C LEU A 47 3.77 0.15 -5.93
N ASN A 48 3.96 -0.75 -6.89
CA ASN A 48 5.20 -0.94 -7.63
C ASN A 48 5.30 -0.01 -8.86
N HIS A 49 4.28 0.79 -9.15
CA HIS A 49 4.24 1.74 -10.27
C HIS A 49 4.13 3.21 -9.82
N LEU A 50 3.99 3.44 -8.52
CA LEU A 50 3.98 4.77 -7.91
C LEU A 50 5.41 5.21 -7.55
N PHE A 51 5.86 6.31 -8.15
CA PHE A 51 7.17 6.94 -7.89
C PHE A 51 7.00 8.24 -7.11
N PRO A 52 7.96 8.63 -6.24
CA PRO A 52 7.91 9.90 -5.52
C PRO A 52 7.69 11.07 -6.47
N TYR A 53 6.68 11.88 -6.19
CA TYR A 53 6.42 13.07 -6.96
C TYR A 53 7.52 14.10 -6.69
N ASN A 54 8.31 14.42 -7.71
CA ASN A 54 9.16 15.60 -7.71
C ASN A 54 8.45 16.70 -8.52
N SER A 55 8.39 17.92 -7.99
CA SER A 55 7.62 19.05 -8.55
C SER A 55 8.07 19.53 -9.94
N LYS A 56 8.99 18.81 -10.60
CA LYS A 56 9.62 19.18 -11.86
C LYS A 56 8.98 18.54 -13.09
N SER A 57 8.09 17.54 -12.96
CA SER A 57 7.35 16.97 -14.10
C SER A 57 5.92 17.53 -14.17
N ALA A 58 5.75 18.59 -14.96
CA ALA A 58 4.46 19.26 -15.17
C ALA A 58 3.51 18.52 -16.15
N GLU A 59 3.88 17.32 -16.62
CA GLU A 59 3.11 16.62 -17.66
C GLU A 59 2.21 15.54 -17.06
N SER A 60 0.92 15.84 -16.88
CA SER A 60 -0.19 14.84 -16.85
C SER A 60 -0.01 13.58 -15.97
N HIS A 61 0.56 13.69 -14.76
CA HIS A 61 0.60 12.57 -13.82
C HIS A 61 -0.64 12.61 -12.92
N GLN A 62 -1.40 11.51 -12.84
CA GLN A 62 -2.36 11.34 -11.74
C GLN A 62 -1.57 11.24 -10.43
N LEU A 63 -1.87 12.15 -9.50
CA LEU A 63 -1.21 12.22 -8.21
C LEU A 63 -1.97 11.41 -7.16
N TYR A 64 -1.22 10.86 -6.22
CA TYR A 64 -1.76 10.09 -5.11
C TYR A 64 -1.05 10.45 -3.81
N ASP A 65 -1.82 10.59 -2.73
CA ASP A 65 -1.27 10.51 -1.38
C ASP A 65 -1.32 9.03 -0.95
N VAL A 66 -0.16 8.49 -0.56
CA VAL A 66 0.00 7.08 -0.20
C VAL A 66 0.10 6.96 1.31
N TYR A 67 -0.69 6.07 1.87
CA TYR A 67 -0.63 5.65 3.25
C TYR A 67 -0.39 4.15 3.30
N TYR A 68 0.30 3.69 4.33
CA TYR A 68 0.59 2.27 4.51
C TYR A 68 0.34 1.81 5.93
N PHE A 69 0.17 0.51 6.06
CA PHE A 69 0.18 -0.22 7.30
C PHE A 69 1.05 -1.45 7.11
N HIS A 70 1.93 -1.71 8.08
CA HIS A 70 2.77 -2.89 8.08
C HIS A 70 2.96 -3.35 9.53
N ASP A 71 2.84 -4.66 9.75
CA ASP A 71 3.02 -5.31 11.04
C ASP A 71 3.97 -6.50 10.87
N HIS A 72 5.09 -6.43 11.60
CA HIS A 72 6.11 -7.48 11.63
C HIS A 72 5.61 -8.83 12.16
N SER A 73 4.44 -8.88 12.84
CA SER A 73 3.86 -10.15 13.28
C SER A 73 3.58 -11.10 12.11
N LYS A 74 3.40 -10.57 10.90
CA LYS A 74 3.14 -11.32 9.67
C LYS A 74 4.38 -11.51 8.80
N ASP A 75 5.54 -10.97 9.19
CA ASP A 75 6.79 -11.24 8.50
C ASP A 75 7.17 -12.71 8.66
N VAL A 76 7.42 -13.36 7.53
CA VAL A 76 7.90 -14.74 7.48
C VAL A 76 9.34 -14.72 6.99
N TYR A 77 10.20 -15.41 7.72
CA TYR A 77 11.56 -15.72 7.30
C TYR A 77 11.86 -17.16 7.66
N GLU A 78 12.23 -17.93 6.64
CA GLU A 78 12.50 -19.35 6.77
C GLU A 78 13.78 -19.69 6.00
N VAL A 79 14.71 -20.35 6.70
CA VAL A 79 15.93 -20.88 6.12
C VAL A 79 15.96 -22.37 6.39
N THR A 80 15.98 -23.14 5.30
CA THR A 80 16.13 -24.59 5.31
C THR A 80 17.36 -24.99 4.50
N GLU A 81 17.68 -26.28 4.47
CA GLU A 81 18.73 -26.80 3.57
C GLU A 81 18.37 -26.63 2.09
N ALA A 82 17.08 -26.53 1.75
CA ALA A 82 16.59 -26.48 0.39
C ALA A 82 16.34 -25.05 -0.13
N TYR A 83 15.95 -24.13 0.74
CA TYR A 83 15.61 -22.75 0.35
C TYR A 83 15.79 -21.74 1.48
N ASN A 84 15.91 -20.47 1.07
CA ASN A 84 15.79 -19.31 1.93
C ASN A 84 14.60 -18.49 1.42
N SER A 85 13.63 -18.20 2.29
CA SER A 85 12.45 -17.42 1.96
C SER A 85 12.23 -16.29 2.95
N ILE A 86 11.91 -15.11 2.43
CA ILE A 86 11.35 -13.98 3.16
C ILE A 86 10.06 -13.55 2.47
N SER A 87 9.04 -13.27 3.26
CA SER A 87 7.74 -12.76 2.81
C SER A 87 7.27 -11.67 3.76
N ILE A 88 7.03 -10.48 3.21
CA ILE A 88 6.70 -9.27 3.95
C ILE A 88 5.38 -8.73 3.38
N PRO A 89 4.25 -8.97 4.08
CA PRO A 89 2.98 -8.39 3.69
C PRO A 89 2.96 -6.89 3.97
N ILE A 90 2.54 -6.11 2.98
CA ILE A 90 2.30 -4.66 3.15
C ILE A 90 0.88 -4.35 2.69
N ASN A 91 0.22 -3.46 3.43
CA ASN A 91 -1.10 -2.94 3.09
C ASN A 91 -0.97 -1.44 2.81
N ALA A 92 -1.65 -0.95 1.79
CA ALA A 92 -1.64 0.46 1.47
C ALA A 92 -3.03 0.99 1.13
N LYS A 93 -3.27 2.23 1.54
CA LYS A 93 -4.39 3.06 1.12
C LYS A 93 -3.85 4.19 0.26
N ILE A 94 -4.35 4.29 -0.96
CA ILE A 94 -3.88 5.22 -1.98
C ILE A 94 -5.06 6.14 -2.33
N VAL A 95 -4.85 7.44 -2.17
CA VAL A 95 -5.89 8.46 -2.32
C VAL A 95 -5.61 9.29 -3.57
N PRO A 96 -6.44 9.19 -4.63
CA PRO A 96 -6.30 10.03 -5.82
C PRO A 96 -6.49 11.51 -5.48
N LEU A 97 -5.65 12.36 -6.09
CA LEU A 97 -5.67 13.80 -5.91
C LEU A 97 -6.03 14.53 -7.21
N ASN A 98 -6.75 15.65 -7.08
CA ASN A 98 -7.01 16.55 -8.19
C ASN A 98 -5.76 17.38 -8.55
N ILE A 99 -5.87 18.18 -9.61
CA ILE A 99 -4.81 19.09 -10.09
C ILE A 99 -4.31 20.11 -9.04
N TYR A 100 -5.07 20.31 -7.96
CA TYR A 100 -4.70 21.20 -6.85
C TYR A 100 -4.03 20.43 -5.70
N GLY A 101 -3.77 19.14 -5.86
CA GLY A 101 -3.17 18.28 -4.84
C GLY A 101 -4.09 18.00 -3.66
N LYS A 102 -5.41 18.10 -3.85
CA LYS A 102 -6.43 17.77 -2.83
C LYS A 102 -7.10 16.44 -3.15
N PRO A 103 -7.53 15.66 -2.14
CA PRO A 103 -8.28 14.43 -2.36
C PRO A 103 -9.47 14.63 -3.30
N MET A 104 -9.62 13.72 -4.26
CA MET A 104 -10.79 13.68 -5.13
C MET A 104 -11.94 13.05 -4.36
N ILE A 105 -12.98 13.84 -4.05
CA ILE A 105 -14.20 13.37 -3.40
C ILE A 105 -15.30 13.36 -4.46
N SER A 106 -15.45 12.23 -5.14
CA SER A 106 -16.46 12.00 -6.18
C SER A 106 -16.75 10.51 -6.28
N ASP A 107 -17.88 10.20 -6.92
CA ASP A 107 -18.25 8.85 -7.30
C ASP A 107 -17.41 8.31 -8.47
N GLY A 108 -17.29 6.98 -8.53
CA GLY A 108 -16.67 6.26 -9.63
C GLY A 108 -15.21 5.85 -9.41
N VAL A 109 -14.76 4.93 -10.28
CA VAL A 109 -13.47 4.22 -10.18
C VAL A 109 -12.25 5.15 -10.24
N PHE A 110 -12.33 6.27 -10.97
CA PHE A 110 -11.21 7.21 -11.12
C PHE A 110 -10.95 8.08 -9.89
N CYS A 111 -11.96 8.24 -9.03
CA CYS A 111 -11.91 9.07 -7.83
C CYS A 111 -11.93 8.23 -6.55
N GLY A 112 -12.01 6.91 -6.67
CA GLY A 112 -12.14 6.00 -5.56
C GLY A 112 -10.85 5.86 -4.75
N GLN A 113 -10.98 5.64 -3.45
CA GLN A 113 -9.85 5.26 -2.60
C GLN A 113 -9.46 3.84 -2.94
N ILE A 114 -8.18 3.64 -3.23
CA ILE A 114 -7.62 2.34 -3.61
C ILE A 114 -6.99 1.71 -2.37
N PHE A 115 -7.33 0.46 -2.10
CA PHE A 115 -6.67 -0.38 -1.10
C PHE A 115 -5.90 -1.48 -1.81
N SER A 116 -4.60 -1.56 -1.54
CA SER A 116 -3.66 -2.46 -2.20
C SER A 116 -2.93 -3.28 -1.15
N ASP A 117 -3.15 -4.58 -1.19
CA ASP A 117 -2.48 -5.56 -0.34
C ASP A 117 -1.51 -6.35 -1.21
N VAL A 118 -0.23 -6.31 -0.85
CA VAL A 118 0.82 -7.00 -1.61
C VAL A 118 1.77 -7.72 -0.65
N ILE A 119 2.47 -8.72 -1.17
CA ILE A 119 3.57 -9.40 -0.49
C ILE A 119 4.86 -9.07 -1.23
N ILE A 120 5.88 -8.65 -0.48
CA ILE A 120 7.26 -8.54 -0.95
C ILE A 120 7.98 -9.84 -0.60
N GLN A 121 8.52 -10.54 -1.59
CA GLN A 121 9.20 -11.82 -1.37
C GLN A 121 10.49 -11.95 -2.17
N ASN A 122 11.42 -12.79 -1.71
CA ASN A 122 12.65 -13.07 -2.46
C ASN A 122 12.41 -14.19 -3.50
N ALA A 123 12.53 -13.87 -4.78
CA ALA A 123 12.41 -14.82 -5.90
C ALA A 123 13.65 -14.77 -6.82
N GLY A 124 14.85 -14.66 -6.22
CA GLY A 124 16.11 -14.32 -6.89
C GLY A 124 16.39 -12.82 -6.83
N ILE A 125 15.50 -12.03 -7.43
CA ILE A 125 15.28 -10.61 -7.09
C ILE A 125 14.04 -10.49 -6.21
N PHE A 126 13.91 -9.40 -5.45
CA PHE A 126 12.66 -9.15 -4.73
C PHE A 126 11.51 -8.95 -5.71
N GLU A 127 10.37 -9.57 -5.43
CA GLU A 127 9.13 -9.51 -6.20
C GLU A 127 8.03 -8.85 -5.36
N VAL A 128 7.19 -8.03 -5.99
CA VAL A 128 5.91 -7.57 -5.46
C VAL A 128 4.81 -8.44 -6.03
N ARG A 129 4.02 -9.06 -5.17
CA ARG A 129 2.87 -9.86 -5.56
C ARG A 129 1.58 -9.34 -4.94
N PRO A 130 0.60 -8.90 -5.72
CA PRO A 130 -0.70 -8.51 -5.19
C PRO A 130 -1.45 -9.72 -4.62
N THR A 131 -2.12 -9.52 -3.49
CA THR A 131 -2.96 -10.54 -2.83
C THR A 131 -4.42 -10.09 -2.75
N ALA A 132 -4.65 -8.79 -2.59
CA ALA A 132 -5.95 -8.17 -2.73
C ALA A 132 -5.80 -6.73 -3.24
N PHE A 133 -6.79 -6.30 -4.01
CA PHE A 133 -6.89 -4.96 -4.51
C PHE A 133 -8.37 -4.57 -4.53
N SER A 134 -8.70 -3.39 -4.01
CA SER A 134 -10.07 -2.90 -4.05
C SER A 134 -10.12 -1.40 -4.23
N ILE A 135 -11.25 -0.92 -4.74
CA ILE A 135 -11.54 0.49 -4.93
C ILE A 135 -12.86 0.76 -4.23
N THR A 136 -12.86 1.75 -3.35
CA THR A 136 -14.06 2.21 -2.66
C THR A 136 -14.41 3.61 -3.11
N ASP A 137 -15.70 3.88 -3.20
CA ASP A 137 -16.22 5.20 -3.47
C ASP A 137 -15.84 6.18 -2.36
N SER A 138 -15.14 7.25 -2.71
CA SER A 138 -14.64 8.23 -1.73
C SER A 138 -15.73 8.98 -0.97
N SER A 139 -16.97 9.02 -1.49
CA SER A 139 -18.10 9.74 -0.90
C SER A 139 -19.01 8.83 -0.07
N THR A 140 -19.17 7.57 -0.48
CA THR A 140 -20.10 6.61 0.14
C THR A 140 -19.40 5.45 0.87
N ASN A 141 -18.08 5.30 0.73
CA ASN A 141 -17.29 4.14 1.17
C ASN A 141 -17.76 2.80 0.61
N LYS A 142 -18.60 2.81 -0.44
CA LYS A 142 -19.09 1.59 -1.07
C LYS A 142 -17.99 1.01 -1.94
N GLU A 143 -17.77 -0.30 -1.85
CA GLU A 143 -16.88 -1.01 -2.76
C GLU A 143 -17.39 -0.90 -4.21
N ILE A 144 -16.54 -0.42 -5.12
CA ILE A 144 -16.81 -0.27 -6.55
C ILE A 144 -16.14 -1.40 -7.33
N PHE A 145 -14.95 -1.82 -6.89
CA PHE A 145 -14.17 -2.87 -7.53
C PHE A 145 -13.41 -3.69 -6.49
N ARG A 146 -13.23 -4.99 -6.76
CA ARG A 146 -12.39 -5.87 -5.96
C ARG A 146 -11.79 -6.99 -6.80
N ALA A 147 -10.51 -7.24 -6.60
CA ALA A 147 -9.80 -8.43 -7.03
C ALA A 147 -9.09 -9.02 -5.80
N ALA A 148 -9.11 -10.35 -5.66
CA ALA A 148 -8.40 -11.05 -4.59
C ALA A 148 -7.98 -12.44 -5.07
N GLY A 149 -6.93 -12.99 -4.44
CA GLY A 149 -6.37 -14.29 -4.80
C GLY A 149 -4.95 -14.17 -5.36
N GLU A 150 -4.44 -15.26 -5.92
CA GLU A 150 -3.11 -15.27 -6.53
C GLU A 150 -3.11 -14.43 -7.81
N MET A 151 -2.40 -13.30 -7.77
CA MET A 151 -2.18 -12.43 -8.92
C MET A 151 -0.73 -12.52 -9.38
N GLN A 152 -0.50 -12.22 -10.65
CA GLN A 152 0.85 -12.19 -11.20
C GLN A 152 1.66 -11.08 -10.52
N GLY A 153 2.83 -11.46 -9.99
CA GLY A 153 3.77 -10.50 -9.43
C GLY A 153 4.75 -9.96 -10.47
N GLN A 154 5.55 -9.00 -10.01
CA GLN A 154 6.54 -8.29 -10.80
C GLN A 154 7.79 -8.09 -9.95
N ALA A 155 8.95 -7.93 -10.58
CA ALA A 155 10.14 -7.47 -9.88
C ALA A 155 9.84 -6.18 -9.09
N LEU A 156 10.27 -6.13 -7.84
CA LEU A 156 10.22 -4.92 -7.03
C LEU A 156 11.11 -3.87 -7.68
N TYR A 157 10.52 -2.74 -8.09
CA TYR A 157 11.24 -1.66 -8.71
C TYR A 157 11.78 -0.68 -7.68
N ALA A 158 13.02 -0.23 -7.89
CA ALA A 158 13.65 0.79 -7.06
C ALA A 158 12.85 2.09 -7.10
N ASP A 159 12.92 2.85 -6.00
CA ASP A 159 12.29 4.17 -5.85
C ASP A 159 10.77 4.18 -6.02
N THR A 160 10.10 3.04 -5.81
CA THR A 160 8.64 2.95 -5.80
C THR A 160 8.07 3.05 -4.38
N ALA A 161 6.75 3.27 -4.27
CA ALA A 161 6.07 3.24 -2.98
C ALA A 161 6.25 1.89 -2.27
N ALA A 162 6.11 0.77 -2.99
CA ALA A 162 6.35 -0.58 -2.45
C ALA A 162 7.77 -0.72 -1.90
N ALA A 163 8.79 -0.33 -2.67
CA ALA A 163 10.18 -0.39 -2.25
C ALA A 163 10.44 0.51 -1.04
N LYS A 164 9.82 1.70 -1.01
CA LYS A 164 10.00 2.62 0.11
C LYS A 164 9.38 2.10 1.40
N ILE A 165 8.18 1.52 1.33
CA ILE A 165 7.49 0.95 2.49
C ILE A 165 8.38 -0.13 3.12
N VAL A 166 8.80 -1.14 2.34
CA VAL A 166 9.63 -2.24 2.87
C VAL A 166 11.00 -1.76 3.37
N GLU A 167 11.57 -0.73 2.77
CA GLU A 167 12.82 -0.13 3.26
C GLU A 167 12.64 0.50 4.66
N ILE A 168 11.63 1.35 4.84
CA ILE A 168 11.46 2.13 6.08
C ILE A 168 10.85 1.33 7.22
N THR A 169 10.13 0.25 6.91
CA THR A 169 9.59 -0.66 7.92
C THR A 169 10.60 -1.67 8.40
N GLY A 170 11.77 -1.79 7.76
CA GLY A 170 12.82 -2.67 8.22
C GLY A 170 13.41 -2.28 9.59
N PRO A 171 14.20 -3.17 10.22
CA PRO A 171 14.61 -4.48 9.72
C PRO A 171 13.48 -5.52 9.83
N HIS A 172 13.41 -6.41 8.85
CA HIS A 172 12.42 -7.48 8.81
C HIS A 172 12.92 -8.73 9.53
N LYS A 173 11.99 -9.60 9.95
CA LYS A 173 12.30 -10.81 10.71
C LYS A 173 13.42 -11.61 10.04
N GLY A 174 14.53 -11.81 10.76
CA GLY A 174 15.68 -12.58 10.27
C GLY A 174 16.48 -11.98 9.11
N TRP A 175 16.04 -10.84 8.55
CA TRP A 175 16.68 -10.17 7.42
C TRP A 175 17.23 -8.81 7.82
N LYS A 176 18.56 -8.73 7.98
CA LYS A 176 19.25 -7.55 8.54
C LYS A 176 19.55 -6.46 7.53
N SER A 177 19.58 -6.78 6.25
CA SER A 177 19.90 -5.84 5.19
C SER A 177 18.64 -5.07 4.75
N PRO A 178 18.76 -3.80 4.31
CA PRO A 178 17.65 -3.12 3.65
C PRO A 178 17.16 -3.93 2.44
N ILE A 179 15.85 -3.99 2.26
CA ILE A 179 15.24 -4.56 1.06
C ILE A 179 15.04 -3.42 0.08
N GLN A 180 15.66 -3.54 -1.09
CA GLN A 180 15.65 -2.53 -2.13
C GLN A 180 15.14 -3.14 -3.42
N GLY A 181 14.45 -2.33 -4.21
CA GLY A 181 14.03 -2.71 -5.55
C GLY A 181 15.19 -2.70 -6.54
N ALA A 182 14.98 -3.39 -7.67
CA ALA A 182 15.87 -3.37 -8.81
C ALA A 182 15.68 -2.07 -9.62
N PRO A 183 16.76 -1.43 -10.12
CA PRO A 183 16.64 -0.23 -10.92
C PRO A 183 15.85 -0.50 -12.22
N LEU A 184 14.99 0.44 -12.62
CA LEU A 184 14.17 0.32 -13.84
C LEU A 184 14.99 0.05 -15.10
N SER A 185 16.23 0.56 -15.16
CA SER A 185 17.14 0.36 -16.30
C SER A 185 17.49 -1.11 -16.55
N MET A 186 17.34 -1.99 -15.56
CA MET A 186 17.50 -3.45 -15.75
C MET A 186 16.38 -4.08 -16.57
N PHE A 187 15.22 -3.43 -16.66
CA PHE A 187 14.04 -3.96 -17.34
C PHE A 187 13.73 -3.24 -18.66
N GLN A 188 14.43 -2.13 -18.94
CA GLN A 188 14.26 -1.31 -20.16
C GLN A 188 15.16 -1.75 -21.32
N GLN A 189 15.85 -2.89 -21.21
CA GLN A 189 16.70 -3.42 -22.27
C GLN A 189 15.93 -4.35 -23.23
N HIS A 190 14.87 -3.88 -23.89
CA HIS A 190 14.30 -4.52 -25.09
C HIS A 190 13.58 -3.50 -25.98
#